data_AF-A0A6V7HT96-F1
#
_entry.id   AF-A0A6V7HT96-F1
#
_cell.length_a   1.000
_cell.length_b   1.000
_cell.length_c   1.000
_cell.angle_alpha   90.00
_cell.angle_beta   90.00
_cell.angle_gamma   90.00
#
_symmetry.space_group_name_H-M   'P 1'
#
loop_
_entity.id
_entity.type
_entity.pdbx_description
1 polymer ?
#
loop_
_entity_poly.entity_id
_entity_poly.type
_entity_poly.pdbx_seq_one_letter_code
_entity_poly.pdbx_strand_id
1 'polypeptide(L)'
;YNLDENQWMLCYGLASANETIWEQLGPSFGIPFYLQCSNNMTLITNLLLKMLDGRINDFYDVLGESMRALTSSRLDHWDFAFDFYVNNIEDIRQL
;
A
#
# COMPACT_ATOMS: atom_id res chain seq x y z
N TYR A 1 -0.65 -7.59 13.65
CA TYR A 1 -1.21 -8.69 12.84
C TYR A 1 -0.21 -9.84 12.86
N ASN A 2 -0.60 -11.03 13.34
CA ASN A 2 0.25 -12.23 13.25
C ASN A 2 0.05 -12.85 11.87
N LEU A 3 1.11 -12.87 11.07
CA LEU A 3 1.10 -13.45 9.74
C LEU A 3 1.36 -14.95 9.83
N ASP A 4 0.72 -15.73 8.97
CA ASP A 4 1.13 -17.12 8.77
C ASP A 4 2.45 -17.19 7.97
N GLU A 5 3.05 -18.38 7.92
CA GLU A 5 4.34 -18.61 7.27
C GLU A 5 4.31 -18.30 5.76
N ASN A 6 3.18 -18.52 5.10
CA ASN A 6 3.00 -18.22 3.68
C ASN A 6 2.97 -16.70 3.45
N GLN A 7 2.24 -15.97 4.30
CA GLN A 7 2.16 -14.51 4.26
C GLN A 7 3.52 -13.85 4.47
N TRP A 8 4.37 -14.39 5.35
CA TRP A 8 5.74 -13.92 5.52
C TRP A 8 6.59 -14.15 4.27
N MET A 9 6.61 -15.36 3.72
CA MET A 9 7.38 -15.66 2.51
C MET A 9 7.00 -14.75 1.34
N LEU A 10 5.71 -14.46 1.19
CA LEU A 10 5.20 -13.62 0.13
C LEU A 10 5.51 -12.14 0.36
N CYS A 11 5.46 -11.67 1.61
CA CYS A 11 5.92 -10.35 2.01
C CYS A 11 7.41 -10.15 1.67
N TYR A 12 8.26 -11.14 1.94
CA TYR A 12 9.68 -11.10 1.55
C TYR A 12 9.88 -11.08 0.03
N GLY A 13 9.09 -11.87 -0.72
CA GLY A 13 9.13 -11.82 -2.18
C GLY A 13 8.77 -10.43 -2.71
N LEU A 14 7.69 -9.85 -2.20
CA LEU A 14 7.20 -8.52 -2.57
C LEU A 14 8.14 -7.39 -2.18
N ALA A 15 8.89 -7.53 -1.08
CA ALA A 15 9.88 -6.55 -0.65
C ALA A 15 10.96 -6.27 -1.70
N SER A 16 11.27 -7.26 -2.54
CA SER A 16 12.26 -7.18 -3.62
C SER A 16 11.66 -7.20 -5.03
N ALA A 17 10.33 -7.29 -5.13
CA ALA A 17 9.65 -7.44 -6.41
C ALA A 17 9.72 -6.17 -7.25
N ASN A 18 9.87 -6.35 -8.57
CA ASN A 18 9.64 -5.30 -9.55
C ASN A 18 8.13 -5.12 -9.80
N GLU A 19 7.77 -4.09 -10.56
CA GLU A 19 6.37 -3.75 -10.87
C GLU A 19 5.56 -4.96 -11.37
N THR A 20 6.10 -5.74 -12.31
CA THR A 20 5.42 -6.90 -12.88
C THR A 20 5.07 -7.96 -11.84
N ILE A 21 6.03 -8.35 -11.00
CA ILE A 21 5.79 -9.34 -9.93
C ILE A 21 4.80 -8.76 -8.92
N TRP A 22 4.90 -7.46 -8.64
CA TRP A 22 4.04 -6.75 -7.72
C TRP A 22 2.58 -6.74 -8.18
N GLU A 23 2.33 -6.47 -9.46
CA GLU A 23 0.99 -6.50 -10.06
C GLU A 23 0.40 -7.92 -10.14
N GLN A 24 1.24 -8.93 -10.31
CA GLN A 24 0.81 -10.33 -10.37
C GLN A 24 0.45 -10.90 -9.00
N LEU A 25 1.27 -10.62 -7.98
CA LEU A 25 1.11 -11.20 -6.65
C LEU A 25 0.25 -10.33 -5.72
N GLY A 26 0.28 -9.00 -5.87
CA GLY A 26 -0.44 -8.05 -5.02
C GLY A 26 -1.94 -8.34 -4.86
N PRO A 27 -2.71 -8.58 -5.94
CA PRO A 27 -4.15 -8.85 -5.86
C PRO A 27 -4.51 -10.06 -4.98
N SER A 28 -3.61 -11.02 -4.82
CA SER A 28 -3.86 -12.22 -4.00
C SER A 28 -3.84 -11.97 -2.49
N PHE A 29 -3.35 -10.82 -2.02
CA PHE A 29 -3.21 -10.49 -0.58
C PHE A 29 -4.22 -9.47 -0.05
N GLY A 30 -4.98 -8.84 -0.94
CA GLY A 30 -5.72 -7.63 -0.61
C GLY A 30 -4.80 -6.41 -0.56
N ILE A 31 -5.32 -5.31 -1.10
CA ILE A 31 -4.60 -4.06 -1.37
C ILE A 31 -3.79 -3.49 -0.19
N PRO A 32 -4.34 -3.43 1.03
CA PRO A 32 -3.65 -2.83 2.16
C PRO A 32 -2.40 -3.60 2.62
N PHE A 33 -2.47 -4.92 2.55
CA PHE A 33 -1.55 -5.78 3.27
C PHE A 33 -0.16 -5.86 2.62
N TYR A 34 -0.07 -5.77 1.30
CA TYR A 34 1.21 -5.87 0.60
C TYR A 34 1.99 -4.54 0.54
N LEU A 35 1.32 -3.40 0.72
CA LEU A 35 1.96 -2.08 0.71
C LEU A 35 3.02 -1.97 1.79
N GLN A 36 2.74 -2.54 2.96
CA GLN A 36 3.68 -2.55 4.09
C GLN A 36 4.94 -3.37 3.82
N CYS A 37 4.91 -4.29 2.84
CA CYS A 37 5.99 -5.22 2.54
C CYS A 37 6.97 -4.68 1.49
N SER A 38 6.52 -3.80 0.60
CA SER A 38 7.33 -3.31 -0.52
C SER A 38 8.38 -2.30 -0.08
N ASN A 39 9.62 -2.44 -0.56
CA ASN A 39 10.64 -1.39 -0.43
C ASN A 39 10.55 -0.34 -1.55
N ASN A 40 9.66 -0.52 -2.52
CA ASN A 40 9.58 0.33 -3.70
C ASN A 40 8.49 1.40 -3.54
N MET A 41 8.88 2.56 -3.00
CA MET A 41 7.97 3.69 -2.75
C MET A 41 7.27 4.20 -4.01
N THR A 42 7.88 4.04 -5.19
CA THR A 42 7.24 4.41 -6.46
C THR A 42 6.02 3.56 -6.74
N LEU A 43 6.09 2.24 -6.49
CA LEU A 43 4.93 1.34 -6.68
C LEU A 43 3.82 1.66 -5.68
N ILE A 44 4.20 1.90 -4.42
CA ILE A 44 3.27 2.32 -3.35
C ILE A 44 2.56 3.61 -3.77
N THR A 45 3.32 4.63 -4.20
CA THR A 45 2.78 5.92 -4.66
C THR A 45 1.82 5.76 -5.84
N ASN A 46 2.23 5.03 -6.88
CA ASN A 46 1.41 4.83 -8.07
C ASN A 46 0.07 4.16 -7.72
N LEU A 47 0.09 3.22 -6.79
CA LEU A 47 -1.14 2.58 -6.35
C LEU A 47 -2.02 3.54 -5.55
N LEU A 48 -1.46 4.29 -4.59
CA LEU A 48 -2.22 5.25 -3.80
C LEU A 48 -2.83 6.37 -4.67
N LEU A 49 -2.16 6.78 -5.75
CA LEU A 49 -2.70 7.72 -6.72
C LEU A 49 -3.80 7.10 -7.60
N LYS A 50 -3.60 5.87 -8.11
CA LYS A 50 -4.64 5.12 -8.83
C LYS A 50 -5.89 4.94 -7.97
N MET A 51 -5.64 4.72 -6.69
CA MET A 51 -6.65 4.78 -5.66
C MET A 51 -7.33 6.16 -5.75
N LEU A 52 -6.68 7.26 -5.36
CA LEU A 52 -7.30 8.60 -5.24
C LEU A 52 -8.10 9.03 -6.47
N ASP A 53 -7.66 8.66 -7.68
CA ASP A 53 -8.35 8.95 -8.93
C ASP A 53 -9.70 8.20 -9.11
N GLY A 54 -10.13 7.39 -8.14
CA GLY A 54 -11.36 6.58 -8.22
C GLY A 54 -11.26 5.42 -9.21
N ARG A 55 -10.05 5.04 -9.64
CA ARG A 55 -9.86 3.90 -10.58
C ARG A 55 -9.96 2.54 -9.89
N ILE A 56 -10.17 2.52 -8.57
CA ILE A 56 -10.40 1.34 -7.74
C ILE A 56 -11.74 1.56 -7.00
N ASN A 57 -12.75 0.71 -7.24
CA ASN A 57 -14.15 1.02 -6.92
C ASN A 57 -14.59 0.82 -5.44
N ASP A 58 -13.74 0.31 -4.55
CA ASP A 58 -14.04 0.07 -3.12
C ASP A 58 -13.17 0.94 -2.20
N PHE A 59 -13.41 2.24 -2.27
CA PHE A 59 -12.32 3.21 -2.20
C PHE A 59 -11.87 3.66 -0.80
N TYR A 60 -12.82 3.91 0.09
CA TYR A 60 -12.55 4.46 1.42
C TYR A 60 -11.88 3.46 2.37
N ASP A 61 -12.44 2.25 2.44
CA ASP A 61 -11.91 1.20 3.31
C ASP A 61 -10.50 0.81 2.84
N VAL A 62 -10.28 0.73 1.52
CA VAL A 62 -8.99 0.30 0.98
C VAL A 62 -7.91 1.36 1.17
N LEU A 63 -8.19 2.64 0.95
CA LEU A 63 -7.20 3.71 1.18
C LEU A 63 -6.88 3.83 2.68
N GLY A 64 -7.89 3.88 3.55
CA GLY A 64 -7.68 3.98 5.00
C GLY A 64 -6.88 2.79 5.54
N GLU A 65 -7.23 1.57 5.12
CA GLU A 65 -6.49 0.36 5.49
C GLU A 65 -5.06 0.35 4.94
N SER A 66 -4.85 0.89 3.73
CA SER A 66 -3.52 1.04 3.13
C SER A 66 -2.63 2.00 3.91
N MET A 67 -3.18 3.15 4.33
CA MET A 67 -2.48 4.10 5.18
C MET A 67 -2.16 3.50 6.54
N ARG A 68 -3.11 2.74 7.12
CA ARG A 68 -2.91 2.01 8.38
C ARG A 68 -1.80 0.97 8.26
N ALA A 69 -1.75 0.21 7.16
CA ALA A 69 -0.72 -0.77 6.92
C ALA A 69 0.67 -0.13 6.84
N LEU A 70 0.82 0.96 6.08
CA LEU A 70 2.07 1.71 5.96
C LEU A 70 2.54 2.31 7.29
N THR A 71 1.63 2.94 8.05
CA THR A 71 1.95 3.53 9.36
C THR A 71 2.21 2.47 10.44
N SER A 72 1.78 1.23 10.25
CA SER A 72 2.02 0.14 11.21
C SER A 72 3.32 -0.65 10.96
N SER A 73 4.11 -0.31 9.93
CA SER A 73 5.26 -1.09 9.51
C SER A 73 6.62 -0.51 9.95
N ARG A 74 7.35 0.11 9.03
CA ARG A 74 8.70 0.63 9.20
C ARG A 74 8.66 2.15 9.24
N LEU A 75 9.66 2.77 9.86
CA LEU A 75 9.69 4.24 10.04
C LEU A 75 9.67 4.99 8.69
N ASP A 76 10.36 4.47 7.67
CA ASP A 76 10.34 5.05 6.32
C ASP A 76 8.95 4.99 5.66
N HIS A 77 8.17 3.94 5.93
CA HIS A 77 6.78 3.84 5.46
C HIS A 77 5.86 4.79 6.22
N TRP A 78 6.11 4.98 7.52
CA TRP A 78 5.38 5.94 8.33
C TRP A 78 5.56 7.36 7.78
N ASP A 79 6.81 7.78 7.60
CA ASP A 79 7.14 9.12 7.09
C ASP A 79 6.53 9.33 5.70
N PHE A 80 6.70 8.33 4.81
CA PHE A 80 6.09 8.33 3.49
C PHE A 80 4.57 8.47 3.54
N ALA A 81 3.88 7.70 4.40
CA ALA A 81 2.43 7.75 4.52
C ALA A 81 1.95 9.11 5.04
N PHE A 82 2.68 9.70 5.99
CA PHE A 82 2.36 11.04 6.48
C PHE A 82 2.51 12.09 5.38
N ASP A 83 3.62 12.06 4.64
CA ASP A 83 3.87 12.98 3.54
C ASP A 83 2.83 12.81 2.43
N PHE A 84 2.49 11.58 2.07
CA PHE A 84 1.44 11.30 1.10
C PHE A 84 0.09 11.86 1.55
N TYR A 85 -0.30 11.64 2.81
CA TYR A 85 -1.55 12.16 3.34
C TYR A 85 -1.61 13.69 3.31
N VAL A 86 -0.54 14.36 3.77
CA VAL A 86 -0.47 15.84 3.79
C VAL A 86 -0.54 16.41 2.38
N ASN A 87 0.18 15.81 1.42
CA ASN A 87 0.23 16.31 0.05
C ASN A 87 -1.06 16.10 -0.75
N ASN A 88 -1.92 15.17 -0.33
CA ASN A 88 -3.16 14.82 -1.03
C ASN A 88 -4.42 15.04 -0.16
N ILE A 89 -4.31 15.82 0.93
CA ILE A 89 -5.38 15.95 1.93
C ILE A 89 -6.67 16.52 1.35
N GLU A 90 -6.57 17.44 0.38
CA GLU A 90 -7.75 18.04 -0.25
C GLU A 90 -8.49 17.05 -1.14
N ASP A 91 -7.76 16.20 -1.87
CA ASP A 91 -8.36 15.12 -2.66
C ASP A 91 -9.00 14.06 -1.74
N ILE A 92 -8.29 13.67 -0.68
CA ILE A 92 -8.78 12.69 0.32
C ILE A 92 -10.08 13.17 1.00
N ARG A 93 -10.21 14.47 1.27
CA ARG A 93 -11.42 15.07 1.89
C ARG A 93 -12.62 15.12 0.96
N GLN A 94 -12.38 15.08 -0.35
CA GLN A 94 -13.42 15.17 -1.38
C GLN A 94 -13.93 13.82 -1.84
N LEU A 95 -13.19 12.75 -1.56
CA LEU A 95 -13.71 11.38 -1.63
C LEU A 95 -15.02 11.30 -0.87
#